data_AF-A0A0Q3MHE3-F1
#
_entry.id   AF-A0A0Q3MHE3-F1
#
_cell.length_a   1.000
_cell.length_b   1.000
_cell.length_c   1.000
_cell.angle_alpha   90.00
_cell.angle_beta   90.00
_cell.angle_gamma   90.00
#
_symmetry.space_group_name_H-M   'P 1'
#
loop_
_entity.id
_entity.type
_entity.pdbx_description
1 polymer ?
#
loop_
_entity_poly.entity_id
_entity_poly.type
_entity_poly.pdbx_seq_one_letter_code
_entity_poly.pdbx_strand_id
1 'polypeptide(L)'
;METCSSETSGDSKSMENPLESGQLTKKGRKKKTVSWPEEGKLREYFYFELDETERVNVNKIKDFGEAAKREMLKDRQAFETARRLSHDAMEEKVPWMYPKLLDLPAPLVVPGSGSRERFTQAEREKGILQELFLSKER
;
A
#
# COMPACT_ATOMS: atom_id res chain seq x y z
N MET A 1 6.31 57.95 26.65
CA MET A 1 4.96 58.05 27.22
C MET A 1 4.15 56.97 26.52
N GLU A 2 3.69 55.87 27.11
CA GLU A 2 3.59 55.43 28.50
C GLU A 2 3.85 53.92 28.57
N THR A 3 4.51 53.50 29.65
CA THR A 3 4.72 52.12 30.07
C THR A 3 3.55 51.64 30.90
N CYS A 4 3.13 50.37 30.79
CA CYS A 4 2.46 49.70 31.90
C CYS A 4 2.84 48.21 31.91
N SER A 5 3.83 47.91 32.76
CA SER A 5 4.07 46.58 33.30
C SER A 5 3.09 46.34 34.45
N SER A 6 2.58 45.12 34.57
CA SER A 6 2.07 44.60 35.84
C SER A 6 2.50 43.14 35.99
N GLU A 7 3.57 42.99 36.77
CA GLU A 7 4.06 41.73 37.30
C GLU A 7 3.24 41.41 38.56
N THR A 8 2.73 40.19 38.67
CA THR A 8 2.35 39.61 39.97
C THR A 8 2.93 38.20 40.06
N SER A 9 4.08 38.13 40.71
CA SER A 9 4.69 36.94 41.30
C SER A 9 3.79 36.36 42.41
N GLY A 10 3.52 35.05 42.33
CA GLY A 10 2.90 34.26 43.38
C GLY A 10 3.55 32.88 43.42
N ASP A 11 4.37 32.66 44.45
CA ASP A 11 5.20 31.47 44.66
C ASP A 11 4.41 30.31 45.28
N SER A 12 4.77 29.10 44.87
CA SER A 12 4.66 27.81 45.57
C SER A 12 3.28 27.24 46.01
N LYS A 13 2.80 26.22 45.29
CA LYS A 13 2.51 24.92 45.92
C LYS A 13 2.54 23.78 44.89
N SER A 14 3.65 23.05 44.90
CA SER A 14 3.76 21.71 44.34
C SER A 14 2.71 20.81 45.00
N MET A 15 1.62 20.53 44.29
CA MET A 15 0.74 19.41 44.61
C MET A 15 1.47 18.13 44.21
N GLU A 16 2.21 17.57 45.17
CA GLU A 16 2.52 16.14 45.19
C GLU A 16 1.21 15.37 44.98
N ASN A 17 1.13 14.60 43.89
CA ASN A 17 0.11 13.57 43.70
C ASN A 17 0.55 12.35 44.52
N PRO A 18 -0.11 11.99 45.63
CA PRO A 18 0.09 10.68 46.21
C PRO A 18 -0.77 9.71 45.41
N LEU A 19 -0.17 8.73 44.72
CA LEU A 19 -0.77 7.41 44.44
C LEU A 19 0.18 6.59 43.55
N GLU A 20 1.16 5.94 44.17
CA GLU A 20 1.73 4.70 43.63
C GLU A 20 1.74 3.63 44.72
N SER A 21 0.54 3.20 45.16
CA SER A 21 0.38 1.90 45.81
C SER A 21 0.46 0.81 44.73
N GLY A 22 1.67 0.60 44.22
CA GLY A 22 1.95 -0.42 43.21
C GLY A 22 1.60 -1.81 43.73
N GLN A 23 0.51 -2.38 43.22
CA GLN A 23 0.13 -3.77 43.49
C GLN A 23 1.22 -4.68 42.93
N LEU A 24 2.11 -5.13 43.81
CA LEU A 24 3.17 -6.07 43.48
C LEU A 24 2.54 -7.34 42.91
N THR A 25 3.08 -7.84 41.81
CA THR A 25 2.77 -9.19 41.39
C THR A 25 3.19 -10.16 42.49
N LYS A 26 2.56 -11.33 42.57
CA LYS A 26 2.90 -12.41 43.53
C LYS A 26 4.39 -12.83 43.52
N LYS A 27 5.18 -12.30 42.57
CA LYS A 27 6.63 -12.51 42.39
C LYS A 27 7.48 -11.25 42.66
N GLY A 28 6.95 -10.23 43.32
CA GLY A 28 7.67 -9.02 43.75
C GLY A 28 8.12 -8.09 42.63
N ARG A 29 7.80 -8.39 41.36
CA ARG A 29 8.23 -7.56 40.22
C ARG A 29 7.19 -6.47 39.97
N LYS A 30 7.65 -5.21 40.02
CA LYS A 30 6.84 -4.04 39.67
C LYS A 30 6.38 -4.18 38.21
N LYS A 31 5.06 -4.15 37.99
CA LYS A 31 4.47 -4.11 36.65
C LYS A 31 4.66 -2.71 36.10
N LYS A 32 5.30 -2.60 34.93
CA LYS A 32 5.30 -1.35 34.17
C LYS A 32 3.95 -1.23 33.44
N THR A 33 3.32 -0.08 33.55
CA THR A 33 2.09 0.28 32.85
C THR A 33 2.40 1.48 31.97
N VAL A 34 1.80 1.54 30.77
CA VAL A 34 1.98 2.69 29.88
C VAL A 34 1.26 3.90 30.48
N SER A 35 1.96 5.03 30.54
CA SER A 35 1.41 6.33 30.90
C SER A 35 1.90 7.38 29.91
N TRP A 36 1.14 8.46 29.78
CA TRP A 36 1.47 9.59 28.92
C TRP A 36 2.04 10.72 29.77
N PRO A 37 3.11 11.39 29.31
CA PRO A 37 3.63 12.58 29.97
C PRO A 37 2.66 13.77 29.81
N GLU A 38 2.93 14.85 30.53
CA GLU A 38 2.22 16.13 30.41
C GLU A 38 2.24 16.66 28.96
N GLU A 39 1.18 17.36 28.54
CA GLU A 39 0.99 17.81 27.15
C GLU A 39 2.20 18.58 26.59
N GLY A 40 2.88 19.38 27.42
CA GLY A 40 4.09 20.13 27.02
C GLY A 40 5.33 19.28 26.78
N LYS A 41 5.37 18.04 27.27
CA LYS A 41 6.47 17.06 27.10
C LYS A 41 6.05 15.86 26.26
N LEU A 42 4.80 15.83 25.81
CA LEU A 42 4.26 14.75 24.99
C LEU A 42 4.84 14.78 23.57
N ARG A 43 5.28 15.95 23.11
CA ARG A 43 5.74 16.16 21.75
C ARG A 43 7.13 16.81 21.76
N GLU A 44 8.00 16.27 20.93
CA GLU A 44 9.29 16.86 20.60
C GLU A 44 9.30 17.09 19.09
N TYR A 45 9.65 18.30 18.68
CA TYR A 45 9.59 18.73 17.28
C TYR A 45 10.99 18.93 16.74
N PHE A 46 11.22 18.41 15.54
CA PHE A 46 12.42 18.68 14.74
C PHE A 46 11.98 19.35 13.45
N TYR A 47 12.67 20.43 13.10
CA TYR A 47 12.34 21.25 11.94
C TYR A 47 13.24 20.90 10.75
N PHE A 48 12.69 21.04 9.56
CA PHE A 48 13.38 20.87 8.29
C PHE A 48 12.84 21.89 7.27
N GLU A 49 13.64 22.20 6.25
CA GLU A 49 13.21 23.09 5.16
C GLU A 49 12.16 22.38 4.28
N LEU A 50 11.02 23.05 4.06
CA LEU A 50 9.94 22.50 3.26
C LEU A 50 10.22 22.71 1.76
N ASP A 51 10.60 21.64 1.07
CA ASP A 51 10.63 21.61 -0.39
C ASP A 51 9.30 21.03 -0.93
N GLU A 52 8.51 21.88 -1.59
CA GLU A 52 7.23 21.50 -2.21
C GLU A 52 7.38 20.42 -3.30
N THR A 53 8.60 20.21 -3.80
CA THR A 53 8.92 19.22 -4.82
C THR A 53 9.46 17.90 -4.27
N GLU A 54 9.85 17.84 -2.98
CA GLU A 54 10.40 16.64 -2.34
C GLU A 54 9.36 15.51 -2.31
N ARG A 55 8.11 15.83 -1.95
CA ARG A 55 7.01 14.85 -1.83
C ARG A 55 6.00 15.03 -2.95
N VAL A 56 5.87 14.04 -3.82
CA VAL A 56 4.87 14.00 -4.90
C VAL A 56 3.97 12.77 -4.80
N ASN A 57 2.68 12.97 -5.06
CA ASN A 57 1.75 11.86 -5.28
C ASN A 57 1.87 11.36 -6.72
N VAL A 58 2.43 10.17 -6.90
CA VAL A 58 2.64 9.52 -8.20
C VAL A 58 1.34 9.24 -8.97
N ASN A 59 0.21 9.10 -8.26
CA ASN A 59 -1.09 8.88 -8.88
C ASN A 59 -1.79 10.20 -9.26
N LYS A 60 -1.30 11.34 -8.75
CA LYS A 60 -1.83 12.64 -9.11
C LYS A 60 -1.12 13.12 -10.37
N ILE A 61 -1.75 12.91 -11.52
CA ILE A 61 -1.30 13.47 -12.79
C ILE A 61 -1.25 14.99 -12.62
N LYS A 62 -0.04 15.57 -12.58
CA LYS A 62 0.18 17.02 -12.42
C LYS A 62 -0.13 17.77 -13.73
N ASP A 63 0.22 17.17 -14.86
CA ASP A 63 0.08 17.77 -16.19
C ASP A 63 -0.96 17.04 -17.04
N PHE A 64 -2.23 17.41 -16.84
CA PHE A 64 -3.34 16.94 -17.67
C PHE A 64 -3.12 17.24 -19.16
N GLY A 65 -2.48 18.37 -19.49
CA GLY A 65 -2.22 18.76 -20.88
C GLY A 65 -1.16 17.89 -21.56
N GLU A 66 -0.11 17.47 -20.84
CA GLU A 66 0.90 16.58 -21.41
C GLU A 66 0.38 15.14 -21.52
N ALA A 67 -0.39 14.69 -20.52
CA ALA A 67 -1.08 13.40 -20.56
C ALA A 67 -2.04 13.31 -21.76
N ALA A 68 -2.87 14.33 -21.97
CA ALA A 68 -3.81 14.39 -23.09
C ALA A 68 -3.09 14.41 -24.45
N LYS A 69 -1.99 15.18 -24.60
CA LYS A 69 -1.19 15.18 -25.84
C LYS A 69 -0.57 13.80 -26.12
N ARG A 70 -0.09 13.12 -25.07
CA ARG A 70 0.52 11.78 -25.18
C ARG A 70 -0.51 10.73 -25.57
N GLU A 71 -1.72 10.83 -25.02
CA GLU A 71 -2.85 9.97 -25.39
C GLU A 71 -3.26 10.18 -26.85
N MET A 72 -3.47 11.43 -27.27
CA MET A 72 -3.80 11.77 -28.65
C MET A 72 -2.75 11.26 -29.67
N LEU A 73 -1.46 11.32 -29.32
CA LEU A 73 -0.39 10.81 -30.17
C LEU A 73 -0.43 9.28 -30.31
N LYS A 74 -0.73 8.58 -29.21
CA LYS A 74 -0.88 7.11 -29.20
C LYS A 74 -2.08 6.67 -30.03
N ASP A 75 -3.21 7.35 -29.91
CA ASP A 75 -4.41 7.07 -30.71
C ASP A 75 -4.13 7.23 -32.20
N ARG A 76 -3.43 8.29 -32.58
CA ARG A 76 -3.00 8.49 -33.98
C ARG A 76 -2.10 7.36 -34.46
N GLN A 77 -1.10 6.94 -33.67
CA GLN A 77 -0.21 5.84 -34.02
C GLN A 77 -0.96 4.51 -34.15
N ALA A 78 -1.91 4.24 -33.25
CA ALA A 78 -2.75 3.05 -33.31
C ALA A 78 -3.59 3.04 -34.60
N PHE A 79 -4.20 4.18 -34.95
CA PHE A 79 -4.97 4.32 -36.18
C PHE A 79 -4.11 4.15 -37.44
N GLU A 80 -2.92 4.77 -37.48
CA GLU A 80 -1.99 4.62 -38.61
C GLU A 80 -1.47 3.18 -38.72
N THR A 81 -1.21 2.50 -37.61
CA THR A 81 -0.77 1.10 -37.57
C THR A 81 -1.87 0.16 -38.06
N ALA A 82 -3.11 0.33 -37.58
CA ALA A 82 -4.27 -0.43 -38.03
C ALA A 82 -4.52 -0.23 -39.54
N ARG A 83 -4.37 1.00 -40.03
CA ARG A 83 -4.47 1.30 -41.47
C ARG A 83 -3.32 0.68 -42.26
N ARG A 84 -2.10 0.64 -41.74
CA ARG A 84 -0.94 0.04 -42.43
C ARG A 84 -1.03 -1.49 -42.49
N LEU A 85 -1.67 -2.10 -41.50
CA LEU A 85 -1.96 -3.54 -41.46
C LEU A 85 -3.17 -3.94 -42.33
N SER A 86 -3.80 -3.02 -43.07
CA SER A 86 -4.92 -3.35 -43.97
C SER A 86 -4.53 -4.24 -45.15
N HIS A 87 -3.24 -4.40 -45.42
CA HIS A 87 -2.70 -5.33 -46.42
C HIS A 87 -2.20 -6.64 -45.80
N ASP A 88 -2.41 -6.87 -44.50
CA ASP A 88 -2.24 -8.19 -43.91
C ASP A 88 -3.39 -9.08 -44.38
N ALA A 89 -3.11 -9.96 -45.34
CA ALA A 89 -4.08 -10.91 -45.85
C ALA A 89 -4.42 -12.02 -44.83
N MET A 90 -3.84 -12.01 -43.62
CA MET A 90 -4.00 -13.04 -42.58
C MET A 90 -3.86 -14.46 -43.15
N GLU A 91 -3.02 -14.63 -44.16
CA GLU A 91 -2.77 -15.93 -44.76
C GLU A 91 -1.80 -16.71 -43.87
N GLU A 92 -2.24 -17.88 -43.43
CA GLU A 92 -1.43 -18.82 -42.66
C GLU A 92 -0.23 -19.26 -43.51
N LYS A 93 0.94 -18.64 -43.29
CA LYS A 93 2.19 -19.00 -43.99
C LYS A 93 2.75 -20.35 -43.55
N VAL A 94 2.38 -20.80 -42.35
CA VAL A 94 2.83 -22.05 -41.77
C VAL A 94 1.63 -22.73 -41.12
N PRO A 95 1.23 -23.93 -41.57
CA PRO A 95 0.15 -24.67 -40.93
C PRO A 95 0.51 -24.95 -39.47
N TRP A 96 -0.43 -24.70 -38.55
CA TRP A 96 -0.25 -25.08 -37.16
C TRP A 96 0.04 -26.59 -37.07
N MET A 97 1.11 -26.93 -36.37
CA MET A 97 1.49 -28.31 -36.13
C MET A 97 1.56 -28.57 -34.63
N TYR A 98 1.07 -29.74 -34.22
CA TYR A 98 1.17 -30.18 -32.84
C TYR A 98 2.66 -30.25 -32.43
N PRO A 99 3.08 -29.57 -31.34
CA PRO A 99 4.45 -29.64 -30.85
C PRO A 99 4.86 -31.09 -30.57
N LYS A 100 6.11 -31.46 -30.91
CA LYS A 100 6.61 -32.80 -30.60
C LYS A 100 6.55 -33.04 -29.09
N LEU A 101 5.93 -34.15 -28.68
CA LEU A 101 5.95 -34.57 -27.29
C LEU A 101 7.40 -34.83 -26.87
N LEU A 102 7.78 -34.26 -25.73
CA LEU A 102 9.06 -34.53 -25.12
C LEU A 102 8.99 -35.88 -24.42
N ASP A 103 9.91 -36.79 -24.74
CA ASP A 103 10.10 -38.03 -24.00
C ASP A 103 10.91 -37.70 -22.74
N LEU A 104 10.19 -37.49 -21.63
CA LEU A 104 10.79 -37.17 -20.34
C LEU A 104 10.77 -38.43 -19.46
N PRO A 105 11.85 -38.69 -18.69
CA PRO A 105 11.85 -39.78 -17.73
C PRO A 105 10.72 -39.58 -16.70
N ALA A 106 10.26 -40.69 -16.10
CA ALA A 106 9.19 -40.66 -15.11
C ALA A 106 9.51 -39.63 -14.00
N PRO A 107 8.53 -38.79 -13.60
CA PRO A 107 8.74 -37.78 -12.56
C PRO A 107 9.28 -38.43 -11.29
N LEU A 108 10.38 -37.88 -10.75
CA LEU A 108 11.00 -38.36 -9.51
C LEU A 108 10.05 -38.26 -8.30
N VAL A 109 9.08 -37.34 -8.38
CA VAL A 109 8.05 -37.12 -7.37
C VAL A 109 6.73 -36.87 -8.10
N VAL A 110 5.62 -37.35 -7.52
CA VAL A 110 4.27 -37.08 -8.04
C VAL A 110 4.04 -35.56 -8.06
N PRO A 111 3.69 -34.96 -9.20
CA PRO A 111 3.37 -33.53 -9.28
C PRO A 111 2.33 -33.14 -8.22
N GLY A 112 2.64 -32.13 -7.41
CA GLY A 112 1.78 -31.69 -6.33
C GLY A 112 1.92 -32.45 -5.00
N SER A 113 2.84 -33.41 -4.89
CA SER A 113 3.13 -34.07 -3.60
C SER A 113 3.60 -33.05 -2.57
N GLY A 114 2.84 -32.92 -1.48
CA GLY A 114 3.12 -31.94 -0.41
C GLY A 114 2.73 -30.50 -0.74
N SER A 115 2.11 -30.22 -1.89
CA SER A 115 1.69 -28.86 -2.24
C SER A 115 0.54 -28.39 -1.34
N ARG A 116 0.75 -27.24 -0.69
CA ARG A 116 -0.30 -26.52 0.06
C ARG A 116 -0.93 -25.40 -0.75
N GLU A 117 -0.50 -25.24 -2.00
CA GLU A 117 -0.89 -24.15 -2.89
C GLU A 117 -2.41 -24.05 -3.04
N ARG A 118 -3.09 -25.20 -3.15
CA ARG A 118 -4.56 -25.23 -3.18
C ARG A 118 -5.21 -24.66 -1.93
N PHE A 119 -4.64 -24.94 -0.75
CA PHE A 119 -5.15 -24.41 0.53
C PHE A 119 -4.84 -22.92 0.66
N THR A 120 -3.63 -22.50 0.31
CA THR A 120 -3.22 -21.09 0.30
C THR A 120 -4.06 -20.27 -0.67
N GLN A 121 -4.39 -20.81 -1.83
CA GLN A 121 -5.24 -20.17 -2.82
C GLN A 121 -6.68 -20.04 -2.29
N ALA A 122 -7.23 -21.09 -1.67
CA ALA A 122 -8.54 -21.03 -1.03
C ALA A 122 -8.60 -20.02 0.14
N GLU A 123 -7.52 -19.87 0.92
CA GLU A 123 -7.43 -18.82 1.95
C GLU A 123 -7.42 -17.41 1.38
N ARG A 124 -6.71 -17.19 0.25
CA ARG A 124 -6.71 -15.91 -0.45
C ARG A 124 -8.09 -15.58 -1.01
N GLU A 125 -8.75 -16.55 -1.64
CA GLU A 125 -10.07 -16.38 -2.26
C GLU A 125 -11.16 -16.06 -1.24
N LYS A 126 -11.02 -16.48 0.03
CA LYS A 126 -11.94 -16.07 1.12
C LYS A 126 -11.93 -14.56 1.39
N GLY A 127 -10.82 -13.88 1.14
CA GLY A 127 -10.69 -12.42 1.33
C GLY A 127 -11.06 -11.60 0.10
N ILE A 128 -11.34 -12.26 -1.02
CA ILE A 128 -11.66 -11.62 -2.30
C ILE A 128 -13.17 -11.74 -2.51
N LEU A 129 -13.80 -10.67 -2.99
CA LEU A 129 -15.20 -10.71 -3.37
C LEU A 129 -15.38 -11.75 -4.48
N GLN A 130 -16.22 -12.77 -4.24
CA GLN A 130 -16.50 -13.80 -5.25
C GLN A 130 -16.99 -13.15 -6.54
N GLU A 131 -16.49 -13.64 -7.68
CA GLU A 131 -16.98 -13.22 -8.99
C GLU A 131 -18.48 -13.53 -9.09
N LEU A 132 -19.28 -12.47 -9.13
CA LEU A 132 -20.71 -12.58 -9.43
C LEU A 132 -20.84 -12.86 -10.93
N PHE A 133 -20.95 -14.14 -11.28
CA PHE A 133 -21.40 -14.51 -12.61
C PHE A 133 -22.90 -14.21 -12.69
N LEU A 134 -23.26 -13.06 -13.26
CA LEU A 134 -24.64 -12.79 -13.67
C LEU A 134 -24.96 -13.65 -14.90
N SER A 135 -25.18 -14.95 -14.69
CA SER A 135 -25.78 -15.78 -15.73
C SER A 135 -27.25 -15.39 -15.88
N LYS A 136 -27.59 -14.86 -17.05
CA LYS A 136 -28.99 -14.61 -17.44
C LYS A 136 -29.63 -15.93 -17.85
N GLU A 137 -30.07 -16.77 -16.90
CA GLU A 137 -31.09 -17.79 -17.17
C GLU A 137 -31.62 -18.47 -15.90
N ARG A 138 -32.90 -18.23 -15.64
CA ARG A 138 -33.89 -19.25 -15.22
C ARG A 138 -35.10 -19.08 -16.13
#